data_AF-A0A968WU18-F1
#
_entry.id   AF-A0A968WU18-F1
#
_cell.length_a   1.000
_cell.length_b   1.000
_cell.length_c   1.000
_cell.angle_alpha   90.00
_cell.angle_beta   90.00
_cell.angle_gamma   90.00
#
_symmetry.space_group_name_H-M   'P 1'
#
loop_
_entity.id
_entity.type
_entity.pdbx_description
1 polymer ?
#
loop_
_entity_poly.entity_id
_entity_poly.type
_entity_poly.pdbx_seq_one_letter_code
_entity_poly.pdbx_strand_id
1 'polypeptide(L)'
;MHRPAFLVLVSFVLLHSSLQASPAEAQSVVKRYEAAMEKWSLQANAAATAEERQKVWSSRPDGAPFARELWTVIAGSLGEEWILEPAAWFIRVSAGLVAPGQAGGAPIFTKQNEMICEAVEKYHWRVRN
;
A
#
# COMPACT_ATOMS: atom_id res chain seq x y z
N MET A 1 23.95 -27.98 -51.86
CA MET A 1 24.40 -28.60 -50.59
C MET A 1 25.11 -27.48 -49.82
N HIS A 2 24.74 -26.95 -48.66
CA HIS A 2 23.87 -27.34 -47.54
C HIS A 2 23.06 -26.11 -47.04
N ARG A 3 22.05 -26.42 -46.22
CA ARG A 3 20.95 -25.58 -45.72
C ARG A 3 21.33 -24.64 -44.55
N PRO A 4 20.48 -23.65 -44.23
CA PRO A 4 20.73 -22.53 -43.32
C PRO A 4 20.38 -22.85 -41.87
N ALA A 5 21.05 -22.21 -40.91
CA ALA A 5 20.78 -22.32 -39.48
C ALA A 5 21.25 -21.02 -38.78
N PHE A 6 20.32 -20.24 -38.20
CA PHE A 6 20.03 -20.20 -36.75
C PHE A 6 21.10 -19.35 -36.04
N LEU A 7 20.85 -18.16 -35.47
CA LEU A 7 19.73 -17.65 -34.68
C LEU A 7 19.84 -16.12 -34.72
N VAL A 8 18.80 -15.39 -35.10
CA VAL A 8 17.90 -14.74 -34.11
C VAL A 8 18.71 -14.16 -32.95
N LEU A 9 19.36 -13.02 -33.18
CA LEU A 9 19.86 -12.14 -32.11
C LEU A 9 18.67 -11.29 -31.60
N VAL A 10 17.62 -11.98 -31.18
CA VAL A 10 16.46 -11.44 -30.47
C VAL A 10 16.30 -12.35 -29.26
N SER A 11 16.01 -11.75 -28.11
CA SER A 11 15.74 -12.43 -26.84
C SER A 11 17.00 -12.71 -26.01
N PHE A 12 17.51 -11.67 -25.36
CA PHE A 12 17.49 -11.64 -23.88
C PHE A 12 17.66 -10.19 -23.45
N VAL A 13 16.70 -9.34 -23.83
CA VAL A 13 16.31 -8.26 -22.92
C VAL A 13 15.81 -9.01 -21.70
N LEU A 14 16.71 -9.17 -20.74
CA LEU A 14 16.32 -9.46 -19.38
C LEU A 14 15.46 -8.28 -18.94
N LEU A 15 14.16 -8.38 -19.24
CA LEU A 15 13.09 -7.84 -18.42
C LEU A 15 13.19 -8.52 -17.04
N HIS A 16 14.29 -8.26 -16.34
CA HIS A 16 14.19 -8.12 -14.91
C HIS A 16 13.63 -6.71 -14.70
N SER A 17 12.35 -6.54 -15.00
CA SER A 17 11.55 -5.65 -14.16
C SER A 17 11.55 -6.34 -12.80
N SER A 18 12.64 -6.20 -12.05
CA SER A 18 12.53 -6.22 -10.61
C SER A 18 11.41 -5.23 -10.33
N LEU A 19 10.32 -5.70 -9.73
CA LEU A 19 9.40 -4.84 -9.00
C LEU A 19 10.26 -4.17 -7.93
N GLN A 20 11.06 -3.20 -8.33
CA GLN A 20 11.84 -2.40 -7.44
C GLN A 20 10.80 -1.46 -6.88
N ALA A 21 10.43 -1.71 -5.63
CA ALA A 21 9.55 -0.86 -4.87
C ALA A 21 9.96 0.59 -5.16
N SER A 22 9.06 1.36 -5.79
CA SER A 22 9.39 2.73 -6.13
C SER A 22 8.76 3.68 -5.12
N PRO A 23 9.50 4.69 -4.62
CA PRO A 23 8.93 5.72 -3.77
C PRO A 23 7.71 6.39 -4.41
N ALA A 24 7.75 6.58 -5.74
CA ALA A 24 6.67 7.19 -6.51
C ALA A 24 5.39 6.32 -6.50
N GLU A 25 5.52 5.00 -6.64
CA GLU A 25 4.37 4.10 -6.60
C GLU A 25 3.76 4.05 -5.20
N ALA A 26 4.58 3.93 -4.16
CA ALA A 26 4.11 3.97 -2.77
C ALA A 26 3.35 5.28 -2.48
N GLN A 27 3.91 6.43 -2.89
CA GLN A 27 3.26 7.73 -2.77
C GLN A 27 1.95 7.80 -3.57
N SER A 28 1.88 7.15 -4.75
CA SER A 28 0.67 7.15 -5.56
C SER A 28 -0.49 6.44 -4.87
N VAL A 29 -0.23 5.32 -4.18
CA VAL A 29 -1.23 4.56 -3.42
C VAL A 29 -1.75 5.41 -2.25
N VAL A 30 -0.84 6.04 -1.51
CA VAL A 30 -1.16 6.95 -0.40
C VAL A 30 -2.05 8.10 -0.89
N LYS A 31 -1.63 8.81 -1.94
CA LYS A 31 -2.37 9.96 -2.48
C LYS A 31 -3.75 9.59 -3.01
N ARG A 32 -3.90 8.40 -3.62
CA ARG A 32 -5.20 7.91 -4.08
C ARG A 32 -6.17 7.70 -2.94
N TYR A 33 -5.72 7.11 -1.83
CA TYR A 33 -6.56 6.95 -0.65
C TYR A 33 -6.91 8.31 -0.03
N GLU A 34 -5.94 9.21 0.09
CA GLU A 34 -6.15 10.56 0.65
C GLU A 34 -7.15 11.37 -0.19
N ALA A 35 -7.03 11.34 -1.52
CA ALA A 35 -7.99 11.97 -2.42
C ALA A 35 -9.40 11.37 -2.29
N ALA A 36 -9.51 10.04 -2.12
CA ALA A 36 -10.80 9.40 -1.88
C ALA A 36 -11.42 9.82 -0.54
N MET A 37 -10.61 9.91 0.52
CA MET A 37 -11.03 10.37 1.84
C MET A 37 -11.40 11.86 1.85
N GLU A 38 -10.66 12.70 1.12
CA GLU A 38 -10.98 14.13 0.97
C GLU A 38 -12.31 14.31 0.26
N LYS A 39 -12.51 13.63 -0.88
CA LYS A 39 -13.79 13.64 -1.59
C LYS A 39 -14.94 13.21 -0.70
N TRP A 40 -14.77 12.14 0.06
CA TRP A 40 -15.77 11.68 1.02
C TRP A 40 -16.04 12.72 2.12
N SER A 41 -14.99 13.34 2.67
CA SER A 41 -15.11 14.38 3.69
C SER A 41 -15.92 15.57 3.18
N LEU A 42 -15.67 16.03 1.94
CA LEU A 42 -16.45 17.10 1.32
C LEU A 42 -17.93 16.73 1.19
N GLN A 43 -18.22 15.49 0.78
CA GLN A 43 -19.61 14.99 0.70
C GLN A 43 -20.26 14.90 2.07
N ALA A 44 -19.50 14.50 3.10
CA ALA A 44 -20.02 14.35 4.46
C ALA A 44 -20.37 15.71 5.07
N ASN A 45 -19.54 16.72 4.80
CA ASN A 45 -19.79 18.10 5.22
C ASN A 45 -20.98 18.74 4.48
N ALA A 46 -21.23 18.34 3.23
CA ALA A 46 -22.33 18.85 2.43
C ALA A 46 -23.70 18.19 2.73
N ALA A 47 -23.73 17.08 3.45
CA ALA A 47 -24.96 16.32 3.71
C ALA A 47 -25.88 17.01 4.74
N ALA A 48 -27.04 17.50 4.30
CA ALA A 48 -27.96 18.28 5.12
C ALA A 48 -28.99 17.41 5.86
N THR A 49 -29.42 16.31 5.24
CA THR A 49 -30.47 15.43 5.77
C THR A 49 -29.89 14.20 6.47
N ALA A 50 -30.70 13.53 7.29
CA ALA A 50 -30.28 12.30 7.96
C ALA A 50 -29.99 11.18 6.95
N GLU A 51 -30.79 11.10 5.89
CA GLU A 51 -30.69 10.14 4.80
C GLU A 51 -29.40 10.35 3.99
N GLU A 52 -29.08 11.61 3.65
CA GLU A 52 -27.82 11.96 2.98
C GLU A 52 -26.61 11.63 3.84
N ARG A 53 -26.65 11.96 5.14
CA ARG A 53 -25.57 11.61 6.06
C ARG A 53 -25.37 10.10 6.10
N GLN A 54 -26.43 9.32 6.26
CA GLN A 54 -26.34 7.86 6.29
C GLN A 54 -25.74 7.29 5.01
N LYS A 55 -26.18 7.80 3.85
CA LYS A 55 -25.65 7.39 2.54
C LYS A 55 -24.15 7.70 2.44
N VAL A 56 -23.72 8.91 2.79
CA VAL A 56 -22.31 9.30 2.73
C VAL A 56 -21.48 8.49 3.73
N TRP A 57 -21.97 8.23 4.94
CA TRP A 57 -21.29 7.37 5.91
C TRP A 57 -21.07 5.95 5.37
N SER A 58 -22.08 5.38 4.69
CA SER A 58 -21.97 4.05 4.08
C SER A 58 -20.97 4.00 2.91
N SER A 59 -20.66 5.13 2.30
CA SER A 59 -19.69 5.25 1.20
C SER A 59 -18.30 5.69 1.65
N ARG A 60 -18.00 5.63 2.97
CA ARG A 60 -16.66 5.93 3.48
C ARG A 60 -15.63 4.99 2.81
N PRO A 61 -14.51 5.52 2.27
CA PRO A 61 -13.49 4.68 1.66
C PRO A 61 -12.95 3.61 2.61
N ASP A 62 -12.86 2.36 2.13
CA ASP A 62 -12.20 1.26 2.83
C ASP A 62 -10.68 1.36 2.63
N GLY A 63 -9.94 1.39 3.74
CA GLY A 63 -8.48 1.45 3.74
C GLY A 63 -7.80 0.10 3.43
N ALA A 64 -8.51 -1.03 3.59
CA ALA A 64 -7.95 -2.36 3.39
C ALA A 64 -7.37 -2.61 1.99
N PRO A 65 -8.06 -2.28 0.87
CA PRO A 65 -7.48 -2.46 -0.47
C PRO A 65 -6.20 -1.65 -0.67
N PHE A 66 -6.17 -0.39 -0.21
CA PHE A 66 -4.99 0.48 -0.35
C PHE A 66 -3.83 0.01 0.53
N ALA A 67 -4.10 -0.47 1.74
CA ALA A 67 -3.08 -1.09 2.58
C ALA A 67 -2.49 -2.34 1.90
N ARG A 68 -3.32 -3.25 1.36
CA ARG A 68 -2.81 -4.43 0.63
C ARG A 68 -1.94 -4.01 -0.56
N GLU A 69 -2.40 -3.06 -1.35
CA GLU A 69 -1.65 -2.52 -2.49
C GLU A 69 -0.31 -1.94 -2.04
N LEU A 70 -0.30 -1.08 -1.02
CA LEU A 70 0.93 -0.50 -0.49
C LEU A 70 1.89 -1.56 0.03
N TRP A 71 1.40 -2.59 0.72
CA TRP A 71 2.23 -3.69 1.19
C TRP A 71 2.95 -4.39 0.04
N THR A 72 2.28 -4.63 -1.09
CA THR A 72 2.93 -5.24 -2.27
C THR A 72 4.05 -4.38 -2.83
N VAL A 73 3.98 -3.07 -2.66
CA VAL A 73 5.05 -2.14 -3.05
C VAL A 73 6.19 -2.20 -2.04
N ILE A 74 5.91 -2.05 -0.74
CA ILE A 74 6.96 -1.75 0.25
C ILE A 74 7.66 -2.99 0.85
N ALA A 75 7.03 -4.17 0.78
CA ALA A 75 7.51 -5.36 1.51
C ALA A 75 8.94 -5.78 1.15
N GLY A 76 9.37 -5.56 -0.10
CA GLY A 76 10.72 -5.89 -0.58
C GLY A 76 11.81 -4.88 -0.17
N SER A 77 11.42 -3.68 0.27
CA SER A 77 12.31 -2.52 0.46
C SER A 77 12.27 -1.95 1.88
N LEU A 78 11.86 -2.75 2.86
CA LEU A 78 11.78 -2.33 4.27
C LEU A 78 13.12 -1.86 4.88
N GLY A 79 14.25 -2.20 4.26
CA GLY A 79 15.58 -1.72 4.67
C GLY A 79 15.99 -0.37 4.06
N GLU A 80 15.22 0.19 3.13
CA GLU A 80 15.56 1.43 2.44
C GLU A 80 15.05 2.67 3.20
N GLU A 81 15.80 3.77 3.19
CA GLU A 81 15.48 4.98 3.99
C GLU A 81 14.11 5.60 3.62
N TRP A 82 13.76 5.59 2.34
CA TRP A 82 12.51 6.18 1.86
C TRP A 82 11.25 5.47 2.37
N ILE A 83 11.38 4.27 2.96
CA ILE A 83 10.25 3.43 3.36
C ILE A 83 9.52 3.95 4.60
N LEU A 84 10.15 4.81 5.40
CA LEU A 84 9.65 5.23 6.71
C LEU A 84 8.27 5.88 6.63
N GLU A 85 8.06 6.79 5.68
CA GLU A 85 6.77 7.48 5.52
C GLU A 85 5.66 6.52 5.02
N PRO A 86 5.85 5.75 3.94
CA PRO A 86 4.90 4.71 3.52
C PRO A 86 4.57 3.69 4.63
N ALA A 87 5.57 3.24 5.38
CA ALA A 87 5.41 2.30 6.47
C ALA A 87 4.59 2.88 7.63
N ALA A 88 4.86 4.13 8.02
CA ALA A 88 4.08 4.83 9.03
C ALA A 88 2.61 5.01 8.60
N TRP A 89 2.39 5.37 7.31
CA TRP A 89 1.06 5.44 6.75
C TRP A 89 0.34 4.09 6.82
N PHE A 90 1.03 2.99 6.48
CA PHE A 90 0.46 1.64 6.49
C PHE A 90 -0.01 1.25 7.90
N ILE A 91 0.81 1.46 8.93
CA ILE A 91 0.46 1.18 10.32
C ILE A 91 -0.79 1.98 10.73
N ARG A 92 -0.81 3.28 10.40
CA ARG A 92 -1.94 4.17 10.75
C ARG A 92 -3.25 3.72 10.11
N VAL A 93 -3.24 3.37 8.82
CA VAL A 93 -4.46 2.97 8.11
C VAL A 93 -4.89 1.56 8.50
N SER A 94 -3.95 0.67 8.81
CA SER A 94 -4.25 -0.73 9.15
C SER A 94 -4.70 -0.95 10.59
N ALA A 95 -4.40 -0.05 11.52
CA ALA A 95 -4.65 -0.22 12.96
C ALA A 95 -6.12 -0.53 13.32
N GLY A 96 -7.08 -0.07 12.53
CA GLY A 96 -8.52 -0.29 12.75
C GLY A 96 -9.16 -1.33 11.83
N LEU A 97 -8.39 -1.98 10.96
CA LEU A 97 -8.94 -2.88 9.95
C LEU A 97 -9.08 -4.31 10.49
N VAL A 98 -10.33 -4.74 10.63
CA VAL A 98 -10.71 -6.08 11.10
C VAL A 98 -11.31 -6.89 9.95
N ALA A 99 -11.27 -8.21 10.08
CA ALA A 99 -11.82 -9.10 9.05
C ALA A 99 -13.33 -8.83 8.83
N PRO A 100 -13.81 -8.82 7.57
CA PRO A 100 -15.22 -8.61 7.28
C PRO A 100 -16.08 -9.68 7.97
N GLY A 101 -17.20 -9.26 8.55
CA GLY A 101 -18.14 -10.15 9.25
C GLY A 101 -17.81 -10.41 10.74
N GLN A 102 -16.75 -9.79 11.27
CA GLN A 102 -16.42 -9.89 12.70
C GLN A 102 -16.34 -8.50 13.33
N ALA A 103 -17.45 -8.04 13.92
CA ALA A 103 -17.40 -6.90 14.84
C ALA A 103 -16.54 -7.31 16.06
N GLY A 104 -15.37 -6.69 16.22
CA GLY A 104 -14.36 -7.11 17.20
C GLY A 104 -13.46 -8.27 16.73
N GLY A 105 -13.43 -8.56 15.42
CA GLY A 105 -12.57 -9.58 14.83
C GLY A 105 -11.08 -9.26 14.91
N ALA A 106 -10.27 -10.28 14.64
CA ALA A 106 -8.81 -10.13 14.61
C ALA A 106 -8.38 -9.08 13.55
N PRO A 107 -7.36 -8.24 13.85
CA PRO A 107 -6.78 -7.33 12.87
C PRO A 107 -6.23 -8.09 11.65
N ILE A 108 -6.45 -7.56 10.44
CA ILE A 108 -6.09 -8.27 9.20
C ILE A 108 -4.62 -8.09 8.77
N PHE A 109 -3.89 -7.18 9.41
CA PHE A 109 -2.50 -6.82 9.04
C PHE A 109 -1.49 -6.99 10.18
N THR A 110 -1.81 -7.78 11.21
CA THR A 110 -0.92 -7.98 12.38
C THR A 110 0.50 -8.36 11.97
N LYS A 111 0.63 -9.37 11.08
CA LYS A 111 1.93 -9.86 10.61
C LYS A 111 2.72 -8.77 9.84
N GLN A 112 2.05 -8.02 8.98
CA GLN A 112 2.69 -6.96 8.20
C GLN A 112 3.16 -5.82 9.11
N ASN A 113 2.36 -5.47 10.12
CA ASN A 113 2.73 -4.46 11.12
C ASN A 113 3.95 -4.92 11.93
N GLU A 114 4.00 -6.18 12.35
CA GLU A 114 5.17 -6.77 13.02
C GLU A 114 6.42 -6.68 12.13
N MET A 115 6.32 -7.09 10.86
CA MET A 115 7.44 -7.02 9.92
C MET A 115 7.96 -5.59 9.70
N ILE A 116 7.06 -4.61 9.66
CA ILE A 116 7.46 -3.20 9.56
C ILE A 116 8.19 -2.75 10.82
N CYS A 117 7.65 -3.04 12.00
CA CYS A 117 8.26 -2.68 13.27
C CYS A 117 9.67 -3.29 13.41
N GLU A 118 9.82 -4.58 13.11
CA GLU A 118 11.11 -5.28 13.13
C GLU A 118 12.11 -4.65 12.13
N ALA A 119 11.66 -4.31 10.92
CA ALA A 119 12.53 -3.69 9.93
C ALA A 119 12.97 -2.28 10.33
N VAL A 120 12.07 -1.48 10.92
CA VAL A 120 12.39 -0.14 11.45
C VAL A 120 13.42 -0.23 12.56
N GLU A 121 13.26 -1.16 13.50
CA GLU A 121 14.22 -1.39 14.57
C GLU A 121 15.58 -1.84 14.01
N LYS A 122 15.58 -2.77 13.06
CA LYS A 122 16.80 -3.36 12.51
C LYS A 122 17.61 -2.41 11.63
N TYR A 123 16.95 -1.65 10.75
CA TYR A 123 17.61 -0.88 9.69
C TYR A 123 17.65 0.63 9.97
N HIS A 124 16.68 1.17 10.71
CA HIS A 124 16.48 2.62 10.82
C HIS A 124 16.77 3.19 12.21
N TRP A 125 16.89 2.35 13.24
CA TRP A 125 17.19 2.79 14.61
C TRP A 125 18.67 3.16 14.84
N ARG A 126 19.61 2.62 14.07
CA ARG A 126 21.06 2.82 14.29
C ARG A 126 21.62 4.11 13.67
N VAL A 127 20.86 4.85 12.87
CA VAL A 127 21.35 6.03 12.13
C VAL A 127 21.42 7.32 12.99
N ARG A 128 21.12 7.27 14.30
CA ARG A 128 21.13 8.45 15.20
C ARG A 128 22.07 8.37 16.42
N ASN A 129 23.21 7.69 16.32
CA ASN A 129 24.29 7.82 17.32
C ASN A 129 25.58 8.33 16.68
#